data_AF-A0A539DEC0-F1
#
_entry.id   AF-A0A539DEC0-F1
#
_cell.length_a   1.000
_cell.length_b   1.000
_cell.length_c   1.000
_cell.angle_alpha   90.00
_cell.angle_beta   90.00
_cell.angle_gamma   90.00
#
_symmetry.space_group_name_H-M   'P 1'
#
loop_
_entity.id
_entity.type
_entity.pdbx_description
1 polymer ?
#
loop_
_entity_poly.entity_id
_entity_poly.type
_entity_poly.pdbx_seq_one_letter_code
_entity_poly.pdbx_strand_id
1 'polypeptide(L)'
;MKVEALLSAIAFKEGDAWIIQGIEHDICAHAWDPADVPEAFVRAVVESMCIAEHLGKQGLESIKPAPERFREMFRLARTKVVPVDDETTARLPVRGLDIRFALSEAHA
;
A
#
# COMPACT_ATOMS: atom_id res chain seq x y z
N MET A 1 -12.20 16.61 5.75
CA MET A 1 -12.95 15.62 4.95
C MET A 1 -12.75 14.24 5.58
N LYS A 2 -13.77 13.38 5.69
CA LYS A 2 -13.60 12.00 6.18
C LYS A 2 -13.39 11.11 4.95
N VAL A 3 -12.16 10.65 4.74
CA VAL A 3 -11.85 9.65 3.71
C VAL A 3 -11.54 8.37 4.47
N GLU A 4 -12.39 7.35 4.27
CA GLU A 4 -12.15 5.98 4.70
C GLU A 4 -11.74 5.23 3.44
N ALA A 5 -10.50 4.72 3.41
CA ALA A 5 -9.98 3.95 2.28
C ALA A 5 -9.61 2.56 2.78
N LEU A 6 -10.25 1.55 2.20
CA LEU A 6 -9.85 0.15 2.32
C LEU A 6 -8.94 -0.16 1.12
N LEU A 7 -7.67 -0.45 1.40
CA LEU A 7 -6.68 -0.77 0.38
C LEU A 7 -6.15 -2.18 0.58
N SER A 8 -5.96 -2.89 -0.53
CA SER A 8 -5.22 -4.14 -0.56
C SER A 8 -3.86 -3.87 -1.20
N ALA A 9 -2.83 -4.56 -0.73
CA ALA A 9 -1.49 -4.45 -1.28
C ALA A 9 -0.80 -5.82 -1.34
N ILE A 10 -0.02 -6.03 -2.40
CA ILE A 10 0.84 -7.20 -2.58
C ILE A 10 2.29 -6.78 -2.44
N ALA A 11 3.01 -7.49 -1.57
CA ALA A 11 4.44 -7.36 -1.42
C ALA A 11 5.16 -8.56 -2.06
N PHE A 12 6.23 -8.30 -2.80
CA PHE A 12 7.04 -9.30 -3.48
C PHE A 12 8.50 -8.85 -3.54
N LYS A 13 9.42 -9.78 -3.67
CA LYS A 13 10.85 -9.48 -3.72
C LYS A 13 11.30 -9.27 -5.17
N GLU A 14 12.00 -8.19 -5.44
CA GLU A 14 12.62 -7.88 -6.73
C GLU A 14 14.09 -7.49 -6.50
N GLY A 15 15.01 -8.37 -6.91
CA GLY A 15 16.42 -8.24 -6.56
C GLY A 15 16.64 -8.28 -5.04
N ASP A 16 17.30 -7.26 -4.51
CA ASP A 16 17.57 -7.11 -3.07
C ASP A 16 16.50 -6.30 -2.32
N ALA A 17 15.51 -5.75 -3.03
CA ALA A 17 14.46 -4.95 -2.46
C ALA A 17 13.13 -5.72 -2.36
N TRP A 18 12.32 -5.33 -1.40
CA TRP A 18 10.90 -5.65 -1.33
C TRP A 18 10.11 -4.53 -1.99
N ILE A 19 9.26 -4.91 -2.94
CA ILE A 19 8.31 -4.01 -3.59
C ILE A 19 6.94 -4.27 -2.99
N ILE A 20 6.19 -3.21 -2.76
CA ILE A 20 4.79 -3.29 -2.35
C ILE A 20 3.92 -2.41 -3.23
N GLN A 21 2.88 -3.03 -3.78
CA GLN A 21 2.02 -2.46 -4.79
C GLN A 21 0.56 -2.52 -4.33
N GLY A 22 -0.13 -1.39 -4.39
CA GLY A 22 -1.57 -1.30 -4.19
C GLY A 22 -2.34 -2.02 -5.30
N ILE A 23 -3.52 -2.55 -4.96
CA ILE A 23 -4.34 -3.37 -5.86
C ILE A 23 -5.47 -2.55 -6.50
N GLU A 24 -6.05 -1.64 -5.74
CA GLU A 24 -7.11 -0.74 -6.17
C GLU A 24 -6.54 0.45 -6.94
N HIS A 25 -5.41 0.99 -6.46
CA HIS A 25 -4.73 2.16 -7.01
C HIS A 25 -3.26 1.84 -7.30
N ASP A 26 -2.72 2.45 -8.35
CA ASP A 26 -1.34 2.32 -8.79
C ASP A 26 -0.39 3.12 -7.86
N ILE A 27 -0.30 2.66 -6.62
CA ILE A 27 0.58 3.18 -5.57
C ILE A 27 1.61 2.11 -5.30
N CYS A 28 2.88 2.49 -5.38
CA CYS A 28 4.00 1.59 -5.18
C CYS A 28 4.98 2.19 -4.18
N ALA A 29 5.54 1.34 -3.33
CA ALA A 29 6.67 1.66 -2.48
C ALA A 29 7.68 0.51 -2.48
N HIS A 30 8.87 0.77 -1.94
CA HIS A 30 9.90 -0.24 -1.77
C HIS A 30 10.55 -0.12 -0.39
N ALA A 31 11.12 -1.22 0.08
CA ALA A 31 11.91 -1.31 1.30
C ALA A 31 13.03 -2.34 1.14
N TRP A 32 14.09 -2.23 1.93
CA TRP A 32 15.17 -3.23 1.96
C TRP A 32 14.87 -4.36 2.94
N ASP A 33 14.25 -4.03 4.07
CA ASP A 33 13.78 -4.99 5.06
C ASP A 33 12.29 -5.29 4.83
N PRO A 34 11.87 -6.57 4.79
CA PRO A 34 10.44 -6.92 4.71
C PRO A 34 9.61 -6.36 5.87
N ALA A 35 10.21 -6.08 7.04
CA ALA A 35 9.52 -5.47 8.17
C ALA A 35 9.08 -4.01 7.91
N ASP A 36 9.81 -3.29 7.05
CA ASP A 36 9.54 -1.88 6.75
C ASP A 36 8.48 -1.70 5.65
N VAL A 37 8.12 -2.78 4.96
CA VAL A 37 7.20 -2.78 3.81
C VAL A 37 5.83 -2.15 4.15
N PRO A 38 5.16 -2.49 5.27
CA PRO A 38 3.89 -1.86 5.63
C PRO A 38 4.01 -0.35 5.82
N GLU A 39 5.06 0.12 6.51
CA GLU A 39 5.28 1.55 6.77
C GLU A 39 5.58 2.30 5.47
N ALA A 40 6.44 1.75 4.62
CA ALA A 40 6.77 2.33 3.32
C ALA A 40 5.52 2.54 2.46
N PHE A 41 4.61 1.56 2.45
CA PHE A 41 3.36 1.67 1.72
C PHE A 41 2.39 2.70 2.33
N VAL A 42 2.23 2.71 3.66
CA VAL A 42 1.41 3.70 4.36
C VAL A 42 1.87 5.12 4.01
N ARG A 43 3.18 5.36 4.03
CA ARG A 43 3.76 6.65 3.65
C ARG A 43 3.40 7.04 2.21
N ALA A 44 3.57 6.12 1.26
CA ALA A 44 3.24 6.38 -0.15
C ALA A 44 1.75 6.70 -0.35
N VAL A 45 0.85 6.00 0.37
CA VAL A 45 -0.59 6.30 0.35
C VAL A 45 -0.86 7.70 0.90
N VAL A 46 -0.32 8.04 2.07
CA VAL A 46 -0.53 9.35 2.71
C VAL A 46 0.03 10.48 1.84
N GLU A 47 1.24 10.34 1.32
CA GLU A 47 1.86 11.33 0.43
C GLU A 47 0.98 11.55 -0.81
N SER A 48 0.44 10.47 -1.39
CA SER A 48 -0.47 10.56 -2.53
C SER A 48 -1.77 11.29 -2.20
N MET A 49 -2.35 11.05 -1.02
CA MET A 49 -3.55 11.77 -0.56
C MET A 49 -3.27 13.26 -0.33
N CYS A 50 -2.13 13.60 0.27
CA CYS A 50 -1.73 14.99 0.48
C CYS A 50 -1.51 15.73 -0.86
N ILE A 51 -0.91 15.06 -1.85
CA ILE A 51 -0.75 15.61 -3.20
C ILE A 51 -2.12 15.82 -3.85
N ALA A 52 -3.03 14.86 -3.76
CA ALA A 52 -4.38 14.98 -4.30
C ALA A 52 -5.12 16.18 -3.68
N GLU A 53 -5.07 16.34 -2.35
CA GLU A 53 -5.67 17.48 -1.66
C GLU A 53 -5.08 18.81 -2.13
N HIS A 54 -3.76 18.89 -2.27
CA HIS A 54 -3.08 20.09 -2.79
C HIS A 54 -3.53 20.45 -4.22
N LEU A 55 -3.88 19.45 -5.03
CA LEU A 55 -4.40 19.63 -6.39
C LEU A 55 -5.93 19.82 -6.45
N GLY A 56 -6.61 19.94 -5.30
CA GLY A 56 -8.06 20.08 -5.23
C GLY A 56 -8.83 18.81 -5.61
N LYS A 57 -8.18 17.64 -5.55
CA LYS A 57 -8.76 16.31 -5.74
C LYS A 57 -9.08 15.68 -4.38
N GLN A 58 -9.98 14.70 -4.36
CA GLN A 58 -10.34 14.01 -3.12
C GLN A 58 -9.63 12.65 -3.01
N GLY A 59 -8.97 12.40 -1.88
CA GLY A 59 -8.41 11.08 -1.54
C GLY A 59 -7.44 10.55 -2.60
N LEU A 60 -7.82 9.44 -3.24
CA LEU A 60 -7.00 8.74 -4.26
C LEU A 60 -7.63 8.79 -5.66
N GLU A 61 -8.63 9.65 -5.88
CA GLU A 61 -9.38 9.73 -7.15
C GLU A 61 -8.50 9.99 -8.38
N SER A 62 -7.39 10.71 -8.20
CA SER A 62 -6.45 11.03 -9.29
C SER A 62 -5.50 9.89 -9.66
N ILE A 63 -5.48 8.80 -8.89
CA ILE A 63 -4.55 7.69 -9.09
C ILE A 63 -5.23 6.62 -9.93
N LYS A 64 -4.55 6.22 -11.01
CA LYS A 64 -5.03 5.17 -11.92
C LYS A 64 -5.17 3.84 -11.19
N PRO A 65 -6.01 2.92 -11.70
CA PRO A 65 -6.04 1.55 -11.20
C PRO A 65 -4.69 0.86 -11.35
N ALA A 66 -4.36 -0.01 -10.40
CA ALA A 66 -3.14 -0.82 -10.49
C ALA A 66 -3.17 -1.76 -11.71
N PRO A 67 -2.00 -2.08 -12.31
CA PRO A 67 -1.89 -3.07 -13.37
C PRO A 67 -2.48 -4.44 -12.97
N GLU A 68 -3.21 -5.07 -13.90
CA GLU A 68 -3.99 -6.29 -13.64
C GLU A 68 -3.16 -7.47 -13.12
N ARG A 69 -1.89 -7.56 -13.53
CA ARG A 69 -0.94 -8.57 -13.04
C ARG A 69 -0.82 -8.61 -11.51
N PHE A 70 -0.96 -7.46 -10.84
CA PHE A 70 -0.81 -7.39 -9.38
C PHE A 70 -2.06 -7.87 -8.65
N ARG A 71 -3.24 -7.70 -9.24
CA ARG A 71 -4.48 -8.34 -8.73
C ARG A 71 -4.36 -9.85 -8.77
N GLU A 72 -3.83 -10.38 -9.86
CA GLU A 72 -3.61 -11.82 -9.99
C GLU A 72 -2.57 -12.31 -8.97
N MET A 73 -1.46 -11.59 -8.81
CA MET A 73 -0.45 -11.91 -7.80
C MET A 73 -1.03 -11.89 -6.38
N PHE A 74 -1.84 -10.90 -6.03
CA PHE A 74 -2.53 -10.81 -4.75
C PHE A 74 -3.52 -11.97 -4.53
N ARG A 75 -4.25 -12.37 -5.58
CA ARG A 75 -5.18 -13.50 -5.52
C ARG A 75 -4.47 -14.84 -5.29
N LEU A 76 -3.27 -14.99 -5.86
CA LEU A 76 -2.46 -16.21 -5.74
C LEU A 76 -1.60 -16.26 -4.47
N ALA A 77 -1.40 -15.11 -3.82
CA ALA A 77 -0.62 -15.00 -2.60
C ALA A 77 -1.20 -15.88 -1.49
N ARG A 78 -0.33 -16.66 -0.83
CA ARG A 78 -0.72 -17.60 0.23
C ARG A 78 -0.47 -17.06 1.63
N THR A 79 0.31 -15.99 1.73
CA THR A 79 0.73 -15.42 3.01
C THR A 79 0.05 -14.07 3.20
N LYS A 80 -0.64 -13.91 4.33
CA LYS A 80 -1.20 -12.63 4.75
C LYS A 80 -0.22 -11.97 5.70
N VAL A 81 0.08 -10.70 5.47
CA VAL A 81 0.82 -9.87 6.43
C VAL A 81 -0.19 -9.03 7.20
N VAL A 82 -0.03 -9.03 8.52
CA VAL A 82 -0.78 -8.14 9.40
C VAL A 82 0.28 -7.39 10.21
N PRO A 83 0.25 -6.05 10.21
CA PRO A 83 1.10 -5.29 11.12
C PRO A 83 0.79 -5.72 12.55
N VAL A 84 1.82 -6.10 13.30
CA VAL A 84 1.68 -6.33 14.74
C VAL A 84 1.56 -4.95 15.35
N ASP A 85 0.46 -4.69 16.07
CA ASP A 85 0.09 -3.37 16.58
C ASP A 85 1.30 -2.59 17.11
N ASP A 86 1.69 -1.57 16.36
CA ASP A 86 2.61 -0.54 16.81
C ASP A 86 1.77 0.74 16.94
N GLU A 87 1.81 1.37 18.12
CA GLU A 87 0.99 2.55 18.47
C GLU A 87 1.25 3.78 17.56
N THR A 88 2.09 3.62 16.53
CA THR A 88 2.57 4.63 15.59
C THR A 88 1.56 5.05 14.53
N THR A 89 0.44 4.32 14.34
CA THR A 89 -0.69 4.77 13.50
C THR A 89 -1.35 6.05 14.02
N ALA A 90 -1.06 6.47 15.26
CA ALA A 90 -1.65 7.64 15.91
C ALA A 90 -1.30 9.02 15.28
N ARG A 91 -0.43 9.10 14.27
CA ARG A 91 0.04 10.40 13.71
C ARG A 91 -0.14 10.58 12.20
N LEU A 92 -0.91 9.73 11.54
CA LEU A 92 -1.19 9.94 10.13
C LEU A 92 -2.23 11.06 9.97
N PRO A 93 -2.07 12.00 9.01
CA PRO A 93 -3.05 13.06 8.74
C PRO A 93 -4.35 12.53 8.10
N VAL A 94 -4.55 11.21 8.12
CA VAL A 94 -5.71 10.51 7.57
C VAL A 94 -6.52 9.89 8.71
N ARG A 95 -7.84 10.07 8.70
CA ARG A 95 -8.71 9.68 9.83
C ARG A 95 -9.02 8.17 9.92
N GLY A 96 -8.74 7.39 8.88
CA GLY A 96 -8.94 5.94 8.87
C GLY A 96 -8.38 5.29 7.61
N LEU A 97 -7.38 4.42 7.79
CA LEU A 97 -6.71 3.70 6.71
C LEU A 97 -6.65 2.22 7.12
N ASP A 98 -7.43 1.38 6.45
CA ASP A 98 -7.39 -0.08 6.64
C ASP A 98 -6.64 -0.66 5.43
N ILE A 99 -5.47 -1.23 5.71
CA ILE A 99 -4.63 -1.84 4.69
C ILE A 99 -4.49 -3.33 4.95
N ARG A 100 -4.79 -4.11 3.92
CA ARG A 100 -4.58 -5.55 3.91
C ARG A 100 -3.36 -5.89 3.08
N PHE A 101 -2.39 -6.52 3.71
CA PHE A 101 -1.16 -6.92 3.06
C PHE A 101 -1.15 -8.42 2.75
N ALA A 102 -0.63 -8.77 1.58
CA ALA A 102 -0.29 -10.14 1.22
C ALA A 102 1.16 -10.20 0.73
N LEU A 103 1.82 -11.34 0.91
CA LEU A 103 3.18 -11.61 0.42
C LEU A 103 3.15 -12.69 -0.67
N SER A 104 3.94 -12.47 -1.71
CA SER A 104 4.23 -13.46 -2.75
C SER A 104 5.72 -13.83 -2.74
N GLU A 105 6.01 -15.13 -2.69
CA GLU A 105 7.36 -15.69 -2.89
C GLU A 105 7.66 -15.96 -4.37
N ALA A 106 6.72 -15.68 -5.28
CA ALA A 106 6.94 -15.90 -6.69
C ALA A 106 7.98 -14.89 -7.21
N HIS A 107 9.08 -15.41 -7.78
CA HIS A 107 10.02 -14.60 -8.57
C HIS A 107 9.24 -13.91 -9.71
N ALA A 108 9.22 -12.58 -9.69
CA ALA A 108 8.65 -11.75 -10.74
C ALA A 108 9.51 -11.73 -12.01
#